data_AF-A0A435Y0J6-F1
#
_entry.id   AF-A0A435Y0J6-F1
#
_cell.length_a   1.000
_cell.length_b   1.000
_cell.length_c   1.000
_cell.angle_alpha   90.00
_cell.angle_beta   90.00
_cell.angle_gamma   90.00
#
_symmetry.space_group_name_H-M   'P 1'
#
loop_
_entity.id
_entity.type
_entity.pdbx_description
1 polymer ?
#
loop_
_entity_poly.entity_id
_entity_poly.type
_entity_poly.pdbx_seq_one_letter_code
_entity_poly.pdbx_strand_id
1 'polypeptide(L)' 'YNRWTPAGLKQLMVEGGFAEANVKVHGWGNKACARAHIGGPVRAYGLWRDLSNDEEYPLMVWAFAKKAS' A
#
# COMPACT_ATOMS: atom_id res chain seq x y z
N TYR A 1 7.18 12.70 -7.89
CA TYR A 1 6.81 11.43 -8.55
C TYR A 1 6.39 10.45 -7.44
N ASN A 2 5.17 9.89 -7.50
CA ASN A 2 4.72 8.67 -6.80
C ASN A 2 4.56 8.65 -5.26
N ARG A 3 3.87 9.63 -4.64
CA ARG A 3 3.59 9.65 -3.17
C ARG A 3 2.86 8.42 -2.60
N TRP A 4 2.22 7.61 -3.43
CA TRP A 4 1.33 6.50 -2.99
C TRP A 4 1.75 5.14 -3.56
N THR A 5 3.04 4.95 -3.80
CA THR A 5 3.63 3.64 -4.13
C THR A 5 4.50 3.17 -2.96
N PRO A 6 4.79 1.87 -2.83
CA PRO A 6 5.70 1.40 -1.78
C PRO A 6 7.05 2.12 -1.78
N ALA A 7 7.64 2.32 -2.97
CA ALA A 7 8.91 3.03 -3.12
C ALA A 7 8.79 4.51 -2.72
N GLY A 8 7.76 5.21 -3.19
CA GLY A 8 7.58 6.62 -2.88
C GLY A 8 7.20 6.89 -1.43
N LEU A 9 6.45 5.98 -0.79
CA LEU A 9 6.17 6.08 0.65
C LEU A 9 7.44 5.82 1.47
N LYS A 10 8.30 4.89 1.06
CA LYS A 10 9.61 4.68 1.68
C LYS A 10 10.46 5.95 1.60
N GLN A 11 10.54 6.53 0.40
CA GLN A 11 11.27 7.78 0.17
C GLN A 11 10.73 8.92 1.03
N LEU A 12 9.40 9.08 1.11
CA LEU A 12 8.77 10.10 1.95
C LEU A 12 9.16 9.97 3.44
N MET A 13 9.26 8.75 3.96
CA MET A 13 9.69 8.53 5.34
C MET A 13 11.18 8.87 5.55
N VAL A 14 12.04 8.50 4.60
CA VAL A 14 13.48 8.83 4.68
C VAL A 14 13.69 10.34 4.61
N GLU A 15 13.02 11.04 3.69
CA GLU A 15 13.02 12.50 3.60
C GLU A 15 12.46 13.16 4.89
N GLY A 16 11.54 12.49 5.58
CA GLY A 16 11.03 12.89 6.89
C GLY A 16 11.99 12.67 8.08
N GLY A 17 13.21 12.16 7.83
CA GLY A 17 14.25 11.99 8.85
C GLY A 17 14.24 10.64 9.56
N PHE A 18 13.48 9.65 9.07
CA PHE A 18 13.58 8.28 9.56
C PHE A 18 14.76 7.56 8.90
N ALA A 19 15.55 6.82 9.69
CA ALA A 19 16.62 5.99 9.16
C ALA A 19 16.03 4.91 8.23
N GLU A 20 16.59 4.77 7.03
CA GLU A 20 16.05 3.86 5.99
C GLU A 20 15.91 2.42 6.50
N ALA A 21 16.88 1.94 7.29
CA ALA A 21 16.85 0.61 7.90
C ALA A 21 15.66 0.39 8.87
N ASN A 22 15.07 1.47 9.37
CA ASN A 22 13.94 1.45 10.30
C ASN A 22 12.59 1.69 9.60
N VAL A 23 12.57 1.84 8.27
CA VAL A 23 11.34 2.03 7.49
C VAL A 23 10.94 0.71 6.84
N LYS A 24 9.78 0.19 7.21
CA LYS A 24 9.15 -0.97 6.56
C LYS A 24 7.91 -0.51 5.84
N VAL A 25 7.83 -0.79 4.54
CA VAL A 25 6.68 -0.43 3.72
C VAL A 25 5.97 -1.69 3.28
N HIS A 26 4.64 -1.64 3.32
CA HIS A 26 3.76 -2.72 2.94
C HIS A 26 2.69 -2.18 2.00
N GLY A 27 2.17 -3.04 1.15
CA GLY A 27 1.05 -2.76 0.28
C GLY A 27 0.10 -3.93 0.26
N TRP A 28 -1.17 -3.63 0.08
CA TRP A 28 -2.20 -4.63 -0.15
C TRP A 28 -3.09 -4.20 -1.32
N GLY A 29 -3.38 -5.14 -2.20
CA GLY A 29 -4.37 -4.99 -3.26
C GLY A 29 -4.22 -6.09 -4.28
N ASN A 30 -5.14 -6.12 -5.23
CA ASN A 30 -4.98 -6.89 -6.45
C ASN A 30 -5.86 -6.33 -7.56
N LYS A 31 -5.60 -6.76 -8.79
CA LYS A 31 -6.32 -6.31 -9.99
C LYS A 31 -7.84 -6.53 -9.91
N ALA A 32 -8.26 -7.65 -9.31
CA ALA A 32 -9.68 -7.99 -9.19
C ALA A 32 -10.41 -7.08 -8.20
N CYS A 33 -9.77 -6.76 -7.06
CA CYS A 33 -10.23 -5.78 -6.10
C CYS A 33 -10.30 -4.38 -6.73
N ALA A 34 -9.27 -3.97 -7.48
CA ALA A 34 -9.23 -2.67 -8.14
C ALA A 34 -10.37 -2.50 -9.16
N ARG A 35 -10.62 -3.53 -9.98
CA ARG A 35 -11.74 -3.53 -10.93
C ARG A 35 -13.10 -3.43 -10.22
N ALA A 36 -13.27 -4.12 -9.10
CA ALA A 36 -14.50 -4.05 -8.33
C ALA A 36 -14.69 -2.70 -7.63
N HIS A 37 -13.60 -2.04 -7.22
CA HIS A 37 -13.63 -0.69 -6.64
C HIS A 37 -14.10 0.36 -7.65
N ILE A 38 -13.69 0.24 -8.92
CA ILE A 38 -14.02 1.20 -9.98
C ILE A 38 -15.43 0.96 -10.58
N GLY A 39 -15.90 -0.30 -10.58
CA GLY A 39 -17.06 -0.73 -11.36
C GLY A 39 -18.46 -0.56 -10.73
N GLY A 40 -18.63 0.08 -9.57
CA GLY A 40 -19.95 0.26 -8.97
C GLY A 40 -19.93 0.82 -7.54
N PRO A 41 -21.10 0.96 -6.88
CA PRO A 41 -21.16 1.31 -5.45
C PRO A 41 -20.29 0.32 -4.70
N VAL A 42 -19.48 0.81 -3.74
CA VAL A 42 -18.53 0.02 -2.93
C VAL A 42 -19.30 -1.01 -2.10
N ARG A 43 -19.77 -2.06 -2.77
CA ARG A 43 -20.34 -3.24 -2.13
C ARG A 43 -19.16 -4.01 -1.58
N ALA A 44 -19.31 -4.52 -0.36
CA ALA A 44 -18.32 -5.38 0.28
C ALA A 44 -17.78 -6.36 -0.76
N TYR A 45 -16.50 -6.22 -1.11
CA TYR A 45 -15.81 -7.18 -1.97
C TYR A 45 -15.79 -8.48 -1.16
N GLY A 46 -16.80 -9.33 -1.43
CA GLY A 46 -17.28 -10.33 -0.47
C GLY A 46 -16.21 -11.33 -0.03
N LEU A 47 -16.44 -11.96 1.12
CA LEU A 47 -15.49 -12.89 1.78
C LEU A 47 -14.99 -14.04 0.90
N TRP A 48 -15.71 -14.39 -0.18
CA TRP A 48 -15.40 -15.53 -1.06
C TRP A 48 -14.57 -15.17 -2.28
N ARG A 49 -14.17 -13.90 -2.43
CA ARG A 49 -13.38 -13.44 -3.57
C ARG A 49 -11.90 -13.41 -3.20
N ASP A 50 -11.04 -13.56 -4.20
CA ASP A 50 -9.61 -13.54 -4.00
C ASP A 50 -9.13 -12.18 -3.48
N LEU A 51 -8.54 -12.20 -2.29
CA LEU A 51 -7.94 -11.08 -1.56
C LEU A 51 -6.41 -11.23 -1.46
N SER A 52 -5.82 -12.18 -2.20
CA SER A 52 -4.38 -12.37 -2.26
C SER A 52 -3.71 -11.09 -2.73
N ASN A 53 -2.54 -10.79 -2.18
CA ASN A 53 -1.81 -9.58 -2.53
C ASN A 53 -1.13 -9.73 -3.88
N ASP A 54 -1.23 -8.69 -4.69
CA ASP A 54 -0.55 -8.53 -5.97
C ASP A 54 0.14 -7.15 -5.96
N GLU A 55 1.47 -7.18 -5.86
CA GLU A 55 2.31 -5.99 -5.70
C GLU A 55 2.25 -5.04 -6.91
N GLU A 56 1.80 -5.52 -8.07
CA GLU A 56 1.62 -4.68 -9.26
C GLU A 56 0.38 -3.76 -9.13
N TYR A 57 -0.63 -4.17 -8.34
CA TYR A 57 -1.89 -3.45 -8.18
C TYR A 57 -2.20 -3.12 -6.70
N PRO A 58 -1.37 -2.29 -6.04
CA PRO A 58 -1.62 -1.90 -4.66
C PRO A 58 -2.83 -0.96 -4.58
N LEU A 59 -3.86 -1.37 -3.83
CA LEU A 59 -5.01 -0.51 -3.51
C LEU A 59 -4.74 0.35 -2.29
N MET A 60 -3.94 -0.15 -1.36
CA MET A 60 -3.53 0.50 -0.13
C MET A 60 -2.03 0.29 0.08
N VAL A 61 -1.34 1.32 0.54
CA VAL A 61 0.08 1.27 0.92
C VAL A 61 0.23 1.94 2.29
N TRP A 62 1.03 1.35 3.18
CA TRP A 62 1.32 1.91 4.50
C TRP A 62 2.77 1.63 4.89
N ALA A 63 3.28 2.39 5.86
CA ALA A 63 4.64 2.24 6.36
C ALA A 63 4.67 2.25 7.90
N PHE A 64 5.56 1.44 8.46
CA PHE A 64 5.98 1.53 9.84
C PHE A 64 7.39 2.12 9.88
N ALA A 65 7.58 3.17 10.66
CA ALA A 65 8.87 3.81 10.87
C ALA A 65 9.14 4.01 12.36
N LYS A 66 10.40 3.81 12.78
CA LYS A 66 10.84 4.03 14.15
C LYS A 66 11.94 5.09 14.19
N LYS A 67 11.77 6.11 15.03
CA LYS A 67 12.82 7.10 15.28
C LYS A 67 14.00 6.44 15.98
N ALA A 68 15.23 6.78 15.59
CA ALA A 68 16.41 6.39 16.36
C ALA A 68 16.30 7.04 17.76
N SER A 69 16.55 6.23 18.79
CA SER A 69 16.52 6.66 20.20
C SER A 69 17.65 7.65 20.51
#